data_AF-A0A6V8Q4F3-F1
#
_entry.id   AF-A0A6V8Q4F3-F1
#
_cell.length_a   1.000
_cell.length_b   1.000
_cell.length_c   1.000
_cell.angle_alpha   90.00
_cell.angle_beta   90.00
_cell.angle_gamma   90.00
#
_symmetry.space_group_name_H-M   'P 1'
#
loop_
_entity.id
_entity.type
_entity.pdbx_description
1 polymer ?
#
loop_
_entity_poly.entity_id
_entity_poly.type
_entity_poly.pdbx_seq_one_letter_code
_entity_poly.pdbx_strand_id
1 'polypeptide(L)'
;MGSVKDLVVLKKPEGGRTGIGRFIFSDRYSVFDWGEMPDHIKNKGTALCIIGACLFEKLEEMGIKTHYLGVVEDAKSKRLSELKEPGHGMEIKLLRVITEVQQQMASCEIQ
;
A
#
# COMPACT_ATOMS: atom_id res chain seq x y z
N MET A 1 4.04 -0.54 13.99
CA MET A 1 3.28 -1.55 13.21
C MET A 1 1.87 -0.99 13.06
N GLY A 2 1.31 -0.98 11.84
CA GLY A 2 0.00 -0.34 11.62
C GLY A 2 -1.13 -1.20 12.17
N SER A 3 -2.22 -0.58 12.67
CA SER A 3 -3.36 -1.32 13.23
C SER A 3 -3.96 -2.29 12.22
N VAL A 4 -4.09 -1.89 10.95
CA VAL A 4 -4.82 -2.66 9.94
C VAL A 4 -3.89 -3.32 8.91
N LYS A 5 -2.74 -2.73 8.62
CA LYS A 5 -1.86 -3.14 7.53
C LYS A 5 -0.39 -2.93 7.92
N ASP A 6 0.45 -3.82 7.45
CA ASP A 6 1.90 -3.68 7.52
C ASP A 6 2.45 -3.27 6.15
N LEU A 7 3.52 -2.47 6.13
CA LEU A 7 4.19 -2.04 4.91
C LEU A 7 5.54 -2.75 4.82
N VAL A 8 5.74 -3.50 3.74
CA VAL A 8 7.04 -4.05 3.34
C VAL A 8 7.59 -3.22 2.18
N VAL A 9 8.84 -2.80 2.28
CA VAL A 9 9.52 -2.10 1.18
C VAL A 9 10.20 -3.15 0.30
N LEU A 10 9.66 -3.37 -0.90
CA LEU A 10 10.26 -4.28 -1.89
C LEU A 10 11.38 -3.60 -2.68
N LYS A 11 11.17 -2.32 -3.01
CA LYS A 11 12.16 -1.46 -3.65
C LYS A 11 12.09 -0.07 -3.05
N LYS A 12 13.21 0.45 -2.56
CA LYS A 12 13.26 1.82 -2.02
C LYS A 12 13.04 2.86 -3.15
N PRO A 13 12.36 3.98 -2.86
CA PRO A 13 12.36 5.13 -3.77
C PRO A 13 13.75 5.75 -3.81
N GLU A 14 14.24 6.10 -4.99
CA GLU A 14 15.59 6.62 -5.22
C GLU A 14 15.56 7.77 -6.22
N GLY A 15 16.21 8.88 -5.87
CA GLY A 15 16.13 10.13 -6.63
C GLY A 15 14.67 10.59 -6.79
N GLY A 16 14.31 11.01 -8.01
CA GLY A 16 12.94 11.37 -8.37
C GLY A 16 12.03 10.18 -8.77
N ARG A 17 12.48 8.94 -8.59
CA ARG A 17 11.72 7.73 -8.99
C ARG A 17 11.03 7.09 -7.80
N THR A 18 9.83 6.57 -8.03
CA THR A 18 9.07 5.83 -7.01
C THR A 18 9.69 4.46 -6.77
N GLY A 19 9.60 3.99 -5.52
CA GLY A 19 9.87 2.61 -5.13
C GLY A 19 8.64 1.72 -5.30
N ILE A 20 8.73 0.51 -4.75
CA ILE A 20 7.62 -0.45 -4.66
C ILE A 20 7.46 -0.85 -3.20
N GLY A 21 6.27 -0.60 -2.67
CA GLY A 21 5.83 -1.07 -1.37
C GLY A 21 4.81 -2.18 -1.53
N ARG A 22 4.69 -3.04 -0.52
CA ARG A 22 3.62 -4.02 -0.40
C ARG A 22 2.91 -3.83 0.93
N PHE A 23 1.63 -3.53 0.86
CA PHE A 23 0.76 -3.62 2.03
C PHE A 23 0.38 -5.08 2.26
N ILE A 24 0.51 -5.53 3.50
CA ILE A 24 -0.01 -6.81 3.99
C ILE A 24 -1.18 -6.47 4.90
N PHE A 25 -2.39 -6.73 4.43
CA PHE A 25 -3.61 -6.45 5.17
C PHE A 25 -3.84 -7.55 6.20
N SER A 26 -4.11 -7.15 7.43
CA SER A 26 -4.29 -8.07 8.56
C SER A 26 -5.75 -8.18 8.98
N ASP A 27 -6.05 -9.23 9.75
CA ASP A 27 -7.35 -9.45 10.39
C ASP A 27 -7.50 -8.66 11.71
N ARG A 28 -6.47 -7.90 12.09
CA ARG A 28 -6.44 -6.99 13.25
C ARG A 28 -7.32 -5.77 13.03
N TYR A 29 -7.92 -5.28 14.11
CA TYR A 29 -8.65 -4.02 14.12
C TYR A 29 -8.32 -3.22 15.38
N SER A 30 -8.66 -1.93 15.35
CA SER A 30 -8.58 -1.01 16.48
C SER A 30 -9.91 -0.30 16.61
N VAL A 31 -10.32 -0.04 17.84
CA VAL A 31 -11.49 0.79 18.15
C VAL A 31 -11.01 1.87 19.11
N PHE A 32 -11.45 3.12 18.90
CA PHE A 32 -11.09 4.27 19.76
C PHE A 32 -9.57 4.46 19.97
N ASP A 33 -8.75 4.17 18.96
CA ASP A 33 -7.28 4.31 18.99
C ASP A 33 -6.57 3.50 20.09
N TRP A 34 -7.19 2.44 20.61
CA TRP A 34 -6.61 1.56 21.64
C TRP A 34 -5.48 0.65 21.15
N GLY A 35 -5.20 0.66 19.85
CA GLY A 35 -4.26 -0.26 19.24
C GLY A 35 -4.95 -1.55 18.80
N GLU A 36 -4.19 -2.63 18.67
CA GLU A 36 -4.74 -3.92 18.25
C GLU A 36 -5.67 -4.51 19.32
N MET A 37 -6.89 -4.85 18.92
CA MET A 37 -7.81 -5.62 19.75
C MET A 37 -7.35 -7.08 19.88
N PRO A 38 -7.62 -7.76 21.02
CA PRO A 38 -7.14 -9.12 21.27
C PRO A 38 -7.77 -10.17 20.34
N ASP A 39 -8.98 -9.90 19.85
CA ASP A 39 -9.69 -10.74 18.90
C ASP A 39 -9.33 -10.37 17.46
N HIS A 40 -9.39 -11.35 16.56
CA HIS A 40 -9.22 -11.14 15.12
C HIS A 40 -10.53 -11.41 14.37
N ILE A 41 -10.80 -10.59 13.36
CA ILE A 41 -11.95 -10.79 12.48
C ILE A 41 -11.48 -11.55 11.25
N LYS A 42 -11.81 -12.84 11.19
CA LYS A 42 -11.39 -13.75 10.12
C LYS A 42 -11.67 -13.16 8.73
N ASN A 43 -10.65 -13.18 7.87
CA ASN A 43 -10.67 -12.72 6.48
C ASN A 43 -10.91 -11.21 6.29
N LYS A 44 -10.91 -10.40 7.35
CA LYS A 44 -11.08 -8.94 7.22
C LYS A 44 -9.96 -8.33 6.38
N GLY A 45 -8.71 -8.74 6.57
CA GLY A 45 -7.56 -8.24 5.82
C GLY A 45 -7.74 -8.48 4.32
N THR A 46 -8.07 -9.71 3.95
CA THR A 46 -8.38 -10.11 2.57
C THR A 46 -9.55 -9.29 2.00
N ALA A 47 -10.67 -9.19 2.71
CA ALA A 47 -11.82 -8.42 2.26
C ALA A 47 -11.48 -6.93 2.01
N LEU A 48 -10.75 -6.31 2.94
CA LEU A 48 -10.31 -4.91 2.79
C LEU A 48 -9.31 -4.72 1.65
N CYS A 49 -8.44 -5.69 1.40
CA CYS A 49 -7.52 -5.67 0.27
C CYS A 49 -8.29 -5.69 -1.06
N ILE A 50 -9.25 -6.60 -1.21
CA ILE A 50 -10.07 -6.74 -2.43
C ILE A 50 -10.99 -5.53 -2.64
N ILE A 51 -11.65 -5.03 -1.60
CA ILE A 51 -12.47 -3.81 -1.69
C ILE A 51 -11.60 -2.61 -2.08
N GLY A 52 -10.43 -2.47 -1.46
CA GLY A 52 -9.48 -1.40 -1.80
C GLY A 52 -9.02 -1.47 -3.26
N ALA A 53 -8.68 -2.66 -3.74
CA ALA A 53 -8.33 -2.90 -5.13
C ALA A 53 -9.48 -2.50 -6.07
N CYS A 54 -10.71 -2.91 -5.78
CA CYS A 54 -11.88 -2.59 -6.60
C CYS A 54 -12.09 -1.08 -6.73
N LEU A 55 -11.97 -0.36 -5.61
CA LEU A 55 -12.08 1.09 -5.60
C LEU A 55 -10.95 1.77 -6.38
N PHE A 56 -9.69 1.31 -6.22
CA PHE A 56 -8.56 1.88 -6.96
C PHE A 56 -8.69 1.64 -8.47
N GLU A 57 -9.07 0.43 -8.90
CA GLU A 57 -9.27 0.14 -10.31
C GLU A 57 -10.42 0.99 -10.89
N LYS A 58 -11.49 1.22 -10.11
CA LYS A 58 -12.57 2.12 -10.52
C LYS A 58 -12.12 3.57 -10.67
N LEU A 59 -11.27 4.06 -9.77
CA LEU A 59 -10.69 5.40 -9.86
C LEU A 59 -9.80 5.54 -11.11
N GLU A 60 -9.03 4.51 -11.44
CA GLU A 60 -8.20 4.49 -12.65
C GLU A 60 -9.04 4.52 -13.94
N GLU A 61 -10.17 3.80 -13.99
CA GLU A 61 -11.14 3.90 -15.10
C GLU A 61 -11.67 5.33 -15.29
N MET A 62 -11.78 6.10 -14.21
CA MET A 62 -12.19 7.50 -14.22
C MET A 62 -11.03 8.47 -14.53
N GLY A 63 -9.83 7.95 -14.81
CA GLY A 63 -8.63 8.74 -15.09
C GLY A 63 -7.95 9.34 -13.85
N ILE A 64 -8.35 8.94 -12.65
CA ILE A 64 -7.77 9.42 -11.39
C ILE A 64 -6.50 8.60 -11.11
N LYS A 65 -5.36 9.29 -11.00
CA LYS A 65 -4.07 8.66 -10.73
C LYS A 65 -4.02 8.12 -9.31
N THR A 66 -3.57 6.87 -9.17
CA THR A 66 -3.41 6.21 -7.87
C THR A 66 -1.98 5.68 -7.70
N HIS A 67 -1.65 5.26 -6.47
CA HIS A 67 -0.43 4.51 -6.21
C HIS A 67 -0.60 3.00 -6.36
N TYR A 68 -1.80 2.48 -6.65
CA TYR A 68 -2.07 1.05 -6.75
C TYR A 68 -1.31 0.41 -7.92
N LEU A 69 -0.83 -0.81 -7.72
CA LEU A 69 -0.16 -1.62 -8.76
C LEU A 69 -0.81 -2.99 -8.96
N GLY A 70 -1.67 -3.44 -8.04
CA GLY A 70 -2.33 -4.73 -8.10
C GLY A 70 -2.39 -5.46 -6.75
N VAL A 71 -3.11 -6.57 -6.74
CA VAL A 71 -3.20 -7.52 -5.62
C VAL A 71 -2.21 -8.65 -5.84
N VAL A 72 -1.56 -9.10 -4.77
CA VAL A 72 -0.52 -10.13 -4.83
C VAL A 72 -1.13 -11.52 -4.80
N GLU A 73 -0.84 -12.31 -5.83
CA GLU A 73 -1.12 -13.74 -5.92
C GLU A 73 0.11 -14.44 -6.54
N ASP A 74 0.56 -15.55 -5.95
CA ASP A 74 1.77 -16.27 -6.37
C ASP A 74 3.02 -15.38 -6.48
N ALA A 75 3.18 -14.48 -5.49
CA ALA A 75 4.24 -13.47 -5.42
C ALA A 75 4.26 -12.42 -6.54
N LYS A 76 3.24 -12.40 -7.42
CA LYS A 76 3.09 -11.41 -8.49
C LYS A 76 1.92 -10.48 -8.22
N SER A 77 2.08 -9.20 -8.57
CA SER A 77 0.98 -8.25 -8.60
C SER A 77 0.10 -8.49 -9.83
N LYS A 78 -1.20 -8.67 -9.61
CA LYS A 78 -2.22 -8.95 -10.63
C LYS A 78 -3.37 -7.98 -10.50
N ARG A 79 -4.07 -7.71 -11.61
CA ARG A 79 -5.34 -6.99 -11.58
C ARG A 79 -6.44 -7.90 -11.03
N LEU A 80 -7.54 -7.32 -10.55
CA LEU A 80 -8.67 -8.10 -10.03
C LEU A 80 -9.22 -9.11 -11.04
N SER A 81 -9.23 -8.76 -12.34
CA SER A 81 -9.69 -9.64 -13.42
C SER A 81 -8.81 -10.87 -13.66
N GLU A 82 -7.58 -10.87 -13.12
CA GLU A 82 -6.57 -11.91 -13.32
C GLU A 82 -6.37 -12.80 -12.09
N LEU A 83 -6.97 -12.44 -10.95
CA LEU A 83 -6.90 -13.22 -9.72
C LEU A 83 -7.69 -14.53 -9.84
N LYS A 84 -7.15 -15.60 -9.26
CA LYS A 84 -7.87 -16.88 -9.08
C LYS A 84 -8.48 -16.97 -7.69
N GLU A 85 -7.78 -16.45 -6.69
CA GLU A 85 -8.15 -16.44 -5.29
C GLU A 85 -7.95 -15.04 -4.68
N PRO A 86 -8.71 -14.67 -3.64
CA PRO A 86 -8.58 -13.35 -3.04
C PRO A 86 -7.28 -13.24 -2.23
N GLY A 87 -6.49 -12.20 -2.49
CA GLY A 87 -5.25 -11.89 -1.79
C GLY A 87 -5.41 -10.85 -0.68
N HIS A 88 -4.51 -10.89 0.30
CA HIS A 88 -4.37 -9.87 1.36
C HIS A 88 -3.13 -8.99 1.16
N GLY A 89 -2.38 -9.18 0.08
CA GLY A 89 -1.23 -8.37 -0.30
C GLY A 89 -1.58 -7.40 -1.41
N MET A 90 -1.15 -6.15 -1.32
CA MET A 90 -1.34 -5.13 -2.37
C MET A 90 -0.03 -4.42 -2.64
N GLU A 91 0.40 -4.38 -3.89
CA GLU A 91 1.57 -3.59 -4.28
C GLU A 91 1.18 -2.16 -4.62
N ILE A 92 2.05 -1.24 -4.23
CA ILE A 92 1.86 0.20 -4.39
C ILE A 92 3.15 0.90 -4.79
N LYS A 93 3.03 2.00 -5.54
CA LYS A 93 4.12 2.96 -5.78
C LYS A 93 4.50 3.61 -4.45
N LEU A 94 5.71 3.32 -3.98
CA LEU A 94 6.20 3.87 -2.73
C LEU A 94 6.91 5.20 -2.98
N LEU A 95 6.51 6.25 -2.27
CA LEU A 95 7.09 7.58 -2.39
C LEU A 95 8.12 7.82 -1.29
N ARG A 96 9.09 8.69 -1.59
CA ARG A 96 10.07 9.16 -0.60
C ARG A 96 9.42 10.25 0.25
N VAL A 97 9.51 10.10 1.57
CA VAL A 97 9.28 11.22 2.50
C VAL A 97 10.54 12.07 2.52
N ILE A 98 10.40 13.34 2.16
CA ILE A 98 11.50 14.32 2.22
C ILE A 98 11.36 15.04 3.56
N THR A 99 12.44 15.05 4.34
CA THR A 99 12.49 15.85 5.57
C THR A 99 12.95 17.27 5.27
N GLU A 100 12.63 18.23 6.16
CA GLU A 100 13.01 19.64 5.99
C GLU A 100 14.51 19.82 5.71
N VAL A 101 15.36 19.07 6.42
CA VAL A 101 16.82 19.07 6.23
C VAL A 101 17.21 18.61 4.82
N GLN A 102 16.57 17.56 4.31
CA GLN A 102 16.85 17.05 2.95
C GLN A 102 16.35 18.00 1.86
N GLN A 103 15.27 18.74 2.13
CA GLN A 103 14.70 19.71 1.22
C GLN A 103 15.60 20.95 1.07
N GLN A 104 16.18 21.42 2.18
CA GLN A 104 17.14 22.53 2.18
C GLN A 104 18.45 22.16 1.46
N MET A 105 18.99 20.96 1.70
CA MET A 105 20.19 20.48 1.01
C MET A 105 20.00 20.37 -0.51
N ALA A 106 18.87 19.84 -0.97
CA ALA A 106 18.55 19.76 -2.40
C ALA A 106 18.38 21.13 -3.07
N SER A 107 18.11 22.19 -2.30
CA SER A 107 17.97 23.56 -2.80
C SER A 107 19.33 24.29 -2.85
N CYS A 108 20.29 23.92 -1.99
CA CYS A 108 21.66 24.44 -2.01
C CYS A 108 22.52 23.84 -3.14
N GLU A 109 22.29 22.59 -3.54
CA GLU A 109 23.01 21.95 -4.67
C GLU A 109 22.65 22.50 -6.06
N ILE A 110 21.65 23.40 -6.14
CA ILE A 110 21.20 24.04 -7.38
C ILE A 110 21.75 25.48 -7.51
N GLN A 111 22.55 25.96 -6.54
CA GLN A 111 23.33 27.20 -6.63
C GLN A 111 24.79 26.92 -6.97
#